data_AF-A0A6J7H2E2-F1
#
_entry.id   AF-A0A6J7H2E2-F1
#
_cell.length_a   1.000
_cell.length_b   1.000
_cell.length_c   1.000
_cell.angle_alpha   90.00
_cell.angle_beta   90.00
_cell.angle_gamma   90.00
#
_symmetry.space_group_name_H-M   'P 1'
#
loop_
_entity.id
_entity.type
_entity.pdbx_description
1 polymer ?
#
loop_
_entity_poly.entity_id
_entity_poly.type
_entity_poly.pdbx_seq_one_letter_code
_entity_poly.pdbx_strand_id
1 'polypeptide(L)'
;MRAKSAYRLIVTRTGSGSRLFGGGDAVAHVEIQSLDDLEVVLYWDVPGRSRRRLEEAIRADLETLTPDEFLARWTTFTLDPQQD
;
A
#
# COMPACT_ATOMS: atom_id res chain seq x y z
N MET A 1 -4.92 6.60 20.67
CA MET A 1 -3.82 5.81 20.05
C MET A 1 -3.81 6.11 18.56
N ARG A 2 -2.65 6.12 17.90
CA ARG A 2 -2.55 6.38 16.44
C ARG A 2 -2.39 5.07 15.69
N ALA A 3 -2.78 5.03 14.42
CA ALA A 3 -2.68 3.82 13.60
C ALA A 3 -1.23 3.29 13.48
N LYS A 4 -0.22 4.17 13.45
CA LYS A 4 1.20 3.77 13.43
C LYS A 4 1.68 2.91 14.59
N SER A 5 0.98 2.90 15.73
CA SER A 5 1.34 2.02 16.85
C SER A 5 0.71 0.63 16.75
N ALA A 6 -0.25 0.44 15.85
CA ALA A 6 -0.96 -0.83 15.64
C ALA A 6 -0.67 -1.44 14.26
N TYR A 7 -0.23 -0.63 13.28
CA TYR A 7 -0.01 -1.08 11.90
C TYR A 7 1.33 -0.64 11.35
N ARG A 8 1.86 -1.43 10.41
CA ARG A 8 3.02 -1.09 9.59
C ARG A 8 2.72 -1.19 8.10
N LEU A 9 3.42 -0.38 7.31
CA LEU A 9 3.38 -0.39 5.86
C LEU A 9 4.58 -1.15 5.28
N ILE A 10 4.31 -2.17 4.47
CA ILE A 10 5.31 -2.92 3.69
C ILE A 10 5.06 -2.65 2.21
N VAL A 11 6.14 -2.37 1.46
CA VAL A 11 6.07 -2.19 0.01
C VAL A 11 7.07 -3.11 -0.65
N THR A 12 6.56 -4.09 -1.39
CA THR A 12 7.35 -5.08 -2.12
C THR A 12 7.30 -4.73 -3.60
N ARG A 13 8.45 -4.39 -4.21
CA ARG A 13 8.51 -4.10 -5.65
C ARG A 13 8.67 -5.40 -6.42
N THR A 14 7.75 -5.66 -7.34
CA THR A 14 7.74 -6.86 -8.18
C THR A 14 7.93 -6.42 -9.64
N GLY A 15 8.90 -7.01 -10.34
CA GLY A 15 9.25 -6.56 -11.69
C GLY A 15 10.27 -5.42 -11.70
N SER A 16 11.52 -5.76 -11.40
CA SER A 16 12.64 -5.18 -12.14
C SER A 16 12.96 -6.14 -13.28
N GLY A 17 12.08 -6.20 -14.29
CA GLY A 17 12.51 -6.73 -15.58
C GLY A 17 13.71 -5.88 -16.00
N SER A 18 14.89 -6.49 -16.12
CA SER A 18 16.07 -5.78 -16.59
C SER A 18 15.66 -5.00 -17.84
N ARG A 19 16.04 -3.72 -17.95
CA ARG A 19 15.78 -2.89 -19.16
C ARG A 19 16.25 -3.58 -20.45
N LEU A 20 17.11 -4.59 -20.33
CA LEU A 20 17.62 -5.45 -21.40
C LEU A 20 16.59 -6.43 -22.01
N PHE A 21 15.47 -6.73 -21.34
CA PHE A 21 14.50 -7.75 -21.80
C PHE A 21 13.07 -7.23 -22.04
N GLY A 22 12.92 -5.93 -22.35
CA GLY A 22 11.60 -5.34 -22.57
C GLY A 22 10.80 -5.32 -21.27
N GLY A 23 11.17 -4.43 -20.36
CA GLY A 23 10.54 -4.31 -19.05
C GLY A 23 9.04 -4.00 -19.20
N GLY A 24 8.20 -4.93 -18.74
CA GLY A 24 6.81 -4.63 -18.42
C GLY A 24 6.72 -3.56 -17.32
N ASP A 25 5.55 -2.93 -17.20
CA ASP A 25 5.31 -1.89 -16.18
C ASP A 25 5.76 -2.40 -14.80
N ALA A 26 6.59 -1.60 -14.13
CA ALA A 26 7.03 -1.91 -12.77
C ALA A 26 5.79 -1.95 -11.87
N VAL A 27 5.56 -3.09 -11.22
CA VAL A 27 4.45 -3.28 -10.29
C VAL A 27 4.96 -3.40 -8.87
N ALA A 28 4.07 -3.22 -7.90
CA ALA A 28 4.40 -3.39 -6.50
C ALA A 28 3.21 -4.00 -5.75
N HIS A 29 3.52 -4.66 -4.65
CA HIS A 29 2.53 -5.04 -3.64
C HIS A 29 2.68 -4.09 -2.46
N VAL A 30 1.55 -3.59 -1.97
CA VAL A 30 1.49 -2.71 -0.81
C VAL A 30 0.66 -3.41 0.26
N GLU A 31 1.25 -3.58 1.43
CA GLU A 31 0.67 -4.32 2.54
C GLU A 31 0.57 -3.42 3.75
N ILE A 32 -0.60 -3.40 4.37
CA ILE A 32 -0.84 -2.82 5.69
C ILE A 32 -1.00 -3.99 6.65
N GLN A 33 -0.06 -4.16 7.57
CA GLN A 33 -0.04 -5.30 8.48
C GLN A 33 -0.24 -4.86 9.93
N SER A 34 -1.10 -5.57 10.65
CA SER A 34 -1.25 -5.44 12.10
C SER A 34 0.02 -5.87 12.84
N LEU A 35 0.35 -5.16 13.91
CA LEU A 35 1.47 -5.49 14.79
C LEU A 35 1.09 -6.49 15.88
N ASP A 36 -0.20 -6.57 16.21
CA ASP A 36 -0.71 -7.36 17.34
C ASP A 36 -1.39 -8.66 16.89
N ASP A 37 -1.77 -8.78 15.61
CA ASP A 37 -2.43 -9.95 15.05
C ASP A 37 -1.98 -10.26 13.60
N LEU A 38 -2.72 -11.14 12.91
CA LEU A 38 -2.43 -11.60 11.56
C LEU A 38 -3.27 -10.89 10.48
N GLU A 39 -3.94 -9.79 10.79
CA GLU A 39 -4.74 -9.03 9.84
C GLU A 39 -3.87 -8.20 8.89
N VAL A 40 -4.20 -8.27 7.60
CA VAL A 40 -3.50 -7.59 6.52
C VAL A 40 -4.50 -7.03 5.50
N VAL A 41 -4.32 -5.76 5.11
CA VAL A 41 -4.90 -5.21 3.88
C VAL A 41 -3.83 -5.27 2.79
N LEU A 42 -4.14 -5.94 1.68
CA LEU A 42 -3.21 -6.19 0.59
C LEU A 42 -3.70 -5.56 -0.71
N TYR A 43 -2.88 -4.68 -1.29
CA TYR A 43 -3.04 -4.18 -2.65
C TYR A 43 -2.07 -4.89 -3.57
N TRP A 44 -2.62 -5.69 -4.49
CA TRP A 44 -1.87 -6.45 -5.49
C TRP A 44 -1.72 -5.65 -6.79
N ASP A 45 -0.68 -5.94 -7.57
CA ASP A 45 -0.41 -5.34 -8.89
C ASP A 45 -0.51 -3.80 -8.94
N VAL A 46 -0.02 -3.11 -7.91
CA VAL A 46 -0.03 -1.64 -7.85
C VAL A 46 0.90 -1.08 -8.93
N PRO A 47 0.40 -0.31 -9.91
CA PRO A 47 1.23 0.29 -10.94
C PRO A 47 2.28 1.22 -10.32
N GLY A 48 3.50 1.21 -10.84
CA GLY A 48 4.59 2.03 -10.33
C GLY A 48 4.26 3.53 -10.27
N ARG A 49 3.42 4.02 -11.20
CA ARG A 49 2.91 5.41 -11.23
C ARG A 49 2.04 5.75 -10.02
N SER A 50 1.14 4.85 -9.62
CA SER A 50 0.19 5.07 -8.53
C SER A 50 0.77 4.67 -7.16
N ARG A 51 1.79 3.80 -7.14
CA ARG A 51 2.46 3.29 -5.93
C ARG A 51 2.90 4.38 -4.98
N ARG A 52 3.61 5.39 -5.48
CA ARG A 52 4.19 6.44 -4.62
C ARG A 52 3.08 7.25 -3.92
N ARG A 53 2.03 7.61 -4.66
CA ARG A 53 0.89 8.35 -4.12
C ARG A 53 0.13 7.52 -3.08
N LEU A 54 -0.07 6.22 -3.35
CA LEU A 54 -0.68 5.29 -2.40
C LEU A 54 0.15 5.18 -1.12
N GLU A 55 1.46 4.99 -1.24
CA GLU A 55 2.38 4.93 -0.10
C GLU A 55 2.35 6.22 0.74
N GLU A 56 2.41 7.40 0.10
CA GLU A 56 2.35 8.69 0.78
C GLU A 56 1.02 8.88 1.53
N ALA A 57 -0.11 8.52 0.91
CA ALA A 57 -1.42 8.60 1.53
C ALA A 57 -1.54 7.66 2.75
N ILE A 58 -1.08 6.41 2.64
CA ILE A 58 -1.09 5.46 3.76
C ILE A 58 -0.20 5.96 4.90
N ARG A 59 1.00 6.47 4.59
CA ARG A 59 1.92 7.01 5.61
C ARG A 59 1.32 8.21 6.34
N ALA A 60 0.64 9.11 5.62
CA ALA A 60 -0.04 10.24 6.25
C ALA A 60 -1.14 9.74 7.19
N ASP A 61 -1.98 8.82 6.73
CA ASP A 61 -3.10 8.28 7.50
C ASP A 61 -2.64 7.47 8.72
N LEU A 62 -1.50 6.77 8.65
CA LEU A 62 -0.89 6.08 9.80
C LEU A 62 -0.56 7.06 10.95
N GLU A 63 -0.13 8.27 10.61
CA GLU A 63 0.25 9.32 11.57
C GLU A 63 -0.98 10.05 12.14
N THR A 64 -2.05 10.19 11.34
CA THR A 64 -3.18 11.06 11.67
C THR A 64 -4.42 10.33 12.17
N LEU A 65 -4.66 9.09 11.76
CA LEU A 65 -5.88 8.35 12.12
C LEU A 65 -5.70 7.50 13.37
N THR A 66 -6.82 7.16 14.01
CA THR A 66 -6.88 6.07 14.98
C THR A 66 -6.81 4.71 14.27
N PRO A 67 -6.45 3.61 14.96
CA PRO A 67 -6.41 2.27 14.35
C PRO A 67 -7.71 1.87 13.64
N ASP A 68 -8.86 2.08 14.28
CA ASP A 68 -10.16 1.68 13.72
C ASP A 68 -10.55 2.49 12.48
N GLU A 69 -10.35 3.82 12.52
CA GLU A 69 -10.60 4.71 11.38
C GLU A 69 -9.69 4.36 10.18
N PHE A 70 -8.42 4.07 10.48
CA PHE A 70 -7.44 3.69 9.48
C PHE A 70 -7.82 2.37 8.80
N LEU A 71 -8.14 1.34 9.59
CA LEU A 71 -8.51 0.04 9.03
C LEU A 71 -9.80 0.13 8.22
N ALA A 72 -10.84 0.80 8.74
CA ALA A 72 -12.12 0.98 8.03
C ALA A 72 -11.93 1.70 6.67
N ARG A 73 -11.05 2.70 6.63
CA ARG A 73 -10.74 3.43 5.40
C ARG A 73 -10.02 2.57 4.38
N TRP A 74 -8.95 1.89 4.77
CA TRP A 74 -8.10 1.18 3.81
C TRP A 74 -8.68 -0.18 3.40
N THR A 75 -9.48 -0.84 4.24
CA THR A 75 -10.22 -2.06 3.83
C THR A 75 -11.27 -1.81 2.76
N THR A 76 -11.83 -0.60 2.69
CA THR A 76 -12.84 -0.22 1.68
C THR A 76 -12.25 0.48 0.47
N PHE A 77 -11.00 0.94 0.57
CA PHE A 77 -10.30 1.60 -0.51
C PHE A 77 -10.00 0.62 -1.65
N THR A 78 -10.40 1.00 -2.87
CA THR A 78 -10.04 0.29 -4.10
C THR A 78 -9.15 1.19 -4.93
N LEU A 79 -7.99 0.68 -5.35
CA LEU A 79 -7.14 1.37 -6.30
C LEU A 79 -7.77 1.27 -7.69
N ASP A 80 -8.23 2.39 -8.24
CA ASP A 80 -8.70 2.44 -9.63
C ASP A 80 -7.50 2.65 -10.57
N PRO A 81 -7.11 1.66 -11.40
CA PRO A 81 -5.97 1.78 -12.30
C PRO A 81 -6.20 2.74 -13.48
N GLN A 82 -7.46 3.16 -13.72
CA GLN A 82 -7.86 4.04 -14.83
C GLN A 82 -7.89 5.53 -14.44
N GLN A 83 -7.75 5.87 -13.16
CA GLN A 83 -7.75 7.25 -12.66
C GLN A 83 -6.31 7.78 -12.52
N ASP A 84 -5.62 7.93 -13.65
CA ASP A 84 -4.43 8.77 -13.82
C ASP A 84 -4.50 9.50 -15.17
#